data_AF-A0A8E2FDX9-F1
#
_entry.id   AF-A0A8E2FDX9-F1
#
_cell.length_a   1.000
_cell.length_b   1.000
_cell.length_c   1.000
_cell.angle_alpha   90.00
_cell.angle_beta   90.00
_cell.angle_gamma   90.00
#
_symmetry.space_group_name_H-M   'P 1'
#
loop_
_entity.id
_entity.type
_entity.pdbx_description
1 polymer ?
#
loop_
_entity_poly.entity_id
_entity_poly.type
_entity_poly.pdbx_seq_one_letter_code
_entity_poly.pdbx_strand_id
1 'polypeptide(L)'
;MAGETLRIIGFIKRRPDLTTGQFYEHWEKVHAPLVVPWILKHGFTSYMQASHTLRDLLSSSIDFDGAGSFEFRDYDQFLAALSDPYYHNVIAKDELNFIDRKTTQVWPTSMGIQKNFVVDGKATIDTSQGSDLLKEWDERARKGT
;
A
#
# COMPACT_ATOMS: atom_id res chain seq x y z
N MET A 1 -0.93 24.31 0.13
CA MET A 1 -1.29 23.49 1.31
C MET A 1 -1.73 22.15 0.76
N ALA A 2 -0.96 21.08 0.93
CA ALA A 2 -1.42 19.76 0.50
C ALA A 2 -2.66 19.42 1.34
N GLY A 3 -3.82 19.32 0.68
CA GLY A 3 -5.05 18.88 1.34
C GLY A 3 -4.87 17.45 1.85
N GLU A 4 -5.59 17.10 2.91
CA GLU A 4 -5.64 15.72 3.39
C GLU A 4 -6.08 14.80 2.25
N THR A 5 -5.27 13.79 1.93
CA THR A 5 -5.60 12.76 0.94
C THR A 5 -6.09 11.51 1.66
N LEU A 6 -6.97 10.77 0.98
CA LEU A 6 -7.38 9.45 1.40
C LEU A 6 -6.41 8.42 0.84
N ARG A 7 -6.05 7.44 1.66
CA ARG A 7 -5.38 6.21 1.23
C ARG A 7 -6.28 5.03 1.48
N ILE A 8 -6.32 4.11 0.52
CA ILE A 8 -6.83 2.76 0.72
C ILE A 8 -5.67 1.78 0.72
N ILE A 9 -5.72 0.78 1.61
CA ILE A 9 -4.75 -0.31 1.65
C ILE A 9 -5.49 -1.64 1.47
N GLY A 10 -5.11 -2.40 0.46
CA GLY A 10 -5.62 -3.74 0.21
C GLY A 10 -4.60 -4.79 0.62
N PHE A 11 -4.98 -5.71 1.51
CA PHE A 11 -4.17 -6.90 1.80
C PHE A 11 -4.51 -8.00 0.81
N ILE A 12 -3.54 -8.34 -0.04
CA ILE A 12 -3.75 -9.19 -1.22
C ILE A 12 -3.36 -10.61 -0.88
N LYS A 13 -4.30 -11.53 -1.11
CA LYS A 13 -4.06 -12.97 -1.07
C LYS A 13 -3.86 -13.49 -2.49
N ARG A 14 -2.79 -14.24 -2.69
CA ARG A 14 -2.51 -14.93 -3.93
C ARG A 14 -3.50 -16.06 -4.18
N ARG A 15 -3.84 -16.29 -5.44
CA ARG A 15 -4.63 -17.47 -5.86
C ARG A 15 -3.90 -18.77 -5.47
N PRO A 16 -4.58 -19.75 -4.85
CA PRO A 16 -3.93 -20.88 -4.18
C PRO A 16 -3.16 -21.81 -5.11
N ASP A 17 -3.48 -21.85 -6.40
CA ASP A 17 -2.85 -22.68 -7.43
C ASP A 17 -1.55 -22.10 -8.00
N LEU A 18 -1.25 -20.84 -7.71
CA LEU A 18 0.00 -20.22 -8.18
C LEU A 18 1.18 -20.63 -7.27
N THR A 19 2.38 -20.20 -7.65
CA THR A 19 3.50 -20.05 -6.72
C THR A 19 3.65 -18.58 -6.33
N THR A 20 4.33 -18.32 -5.23
CA THR A 20 4.65 -16.95 -4.79
C THR A 20 5.38 -16.15 -5.88
N GLY A 21 6.33 -16.79 -6.59
CA GLY A 21 7.05 -16.15 -7.69
C GLY A 21 6.15 -15.76 -8.86
N GLN A 22 5.28 -16.66 -9.30
CA GLN A 22 4.30 -16.38 -10.37
C GLN A 22 3.36 -15.23 -10.00
N PHE A 23 2.93 -15.17 -8.74
CA PHE A 23 2.09 -14.08 -8.26
C PHE A 23 2.79 -12.73 -8.30
N TYR A 24 4.01 -12.61 -7.74
CA TYR A 24 4.72 -11.34 -7.77
C TYR A 24 5.09 -10.94 -9.19
N GLU A 25 5.51 -11.88 -10.03
CA GLU A 25 5.81 -11.60 -11.44
C GLU A 25 4.59 -11.07 -12.19
N HIS A 26 3.42 -11.69 -12.03
CA HIS A 26 2.18 -11.19 -12.63
C HIS A 26 1.77 -9.84 -12.04
N TRP A 27 1.82 -9.69 -10.71
CA TRP A 27 1.37 -8.48 -10.03
C TRP A 27 2.22 -7.25 -10.40
N GLU A 28 3.54 -7.42 -10.51
CA GLU A 28 4.46 -6.36 -10.88
C GLU A 28 4.50 -6.12 -12.40
N LYS A 29 4.70 -7.18 -13.20
CA LYS A 29 5.02 -7.02 -14.63
C LYS A 29 3.80 -7.00 -15.55
N VAL A 30 2.63 -7.42 -15.07
CA VAL A 30 1.39 -7.45 -15.86
C VAL A 30 0.36 -6.52 -15.26
N HIS A 31 0.00 -6.72 -13.99
CA HIS A 31 -1.07 -5.97 -13.35
C HIS A 31 -0.72 -4.49 -13.15
N ALA A 32 0.47 -4.15 -12.64
CA ALA A 32 0.86 -2.75 -12.46
C ALA A 32 0.85 -1.94 -13.78
N PRO A 33 1.42 -2.42 -14.90
CA PRO A 33 1.30 -1.74 -16.20
C PRO A 33 -0.13 -1.52 -16.69
N LEU A 34 -1.08 -2.41 -16.33
CA LEU A 34 -2.49 -2.22 -16.66
C LEU A 34 -3.17 -1.16 -15.78
N VAL A 35 -2.81 -1.11 -14.50
CA VAL A 35 -3.42 -0.23 -13.49
C VAL A 35 -2.87 1.19 -13.54
N VAL A 36 -1.55 1.38 -13.72
CA VAL A 36 -0.90 2.70 -13.66
C VAL A 36 -1.51 3.72 -14.63
N PRO A 37 -1.78 3.41 -15.92
CA PRO A 37 -2.45 4.34 -16.81
C PRO A 37 -3.85 4.76 -16.34
N TRP A 38 -4.60 3.82 -15.73
CA TRP A 38 -5.92 4.09 -15.16
C TRP A 38 -5.81 4.98 -13.90
N ILE A 39 -4.83 4.74 -13.03
CA ILE A 39 -4.51 5.60 -11.87
C ILE A 39 -4.22 7.03 -12.31
N LEU A 40 -3.36 7.19 -13.31
CA LEU A 40 -3.01 8.51 -13.85
C LEU A 40 -4.21 9.20 -14.50
N LYS A 41 -5.02 8.47 -15.27
CA LYS A 41 -6.26 8.97 -15.89
C LYS A 41 -7.22 9.57 -14.85
N HIS A 42 -7.36 8.91 -13.70
CA HIS A 42 -8.27 9.35 -12.64
C HIS A 42 -7.63 10.33 -11.65
N GLY A 43 -6.36 10.70 -11.83
CA GLY A 43 -5.69 11.72 -11.02
C GLY A 43 -5.32 11.26 -9.60
N PHE A 44 -5.10 9.96 -9.41
CA PHE A 44 -4.59 9.43 -8.15
C PHE A 44 -3.11 9.82 -8.00
N THR A 45 -2.66 10.05 -6.77
CA THR A 45 -1.32 10.60 -6.49
C THR A 45 -0.28 9.54 -6.14
N SER A 46 -0.71 8.32 -5.81
CA SER A 46 0.18 7.23 -5.44
C SER A 46 -0.40 5.87 -5.80
N TYR A 47 0.48 4.96 -6.22
CA TYR A 47 0.26 3.52 -6.25
C TYR A 47 1.47 2.83 -5.65
N MET A 48 1.25 1.86 -4.76
CA MET A 48 2.32 1.06 -4.16
C MET A 48 1.92 -0.40 -4.10
N GLN A 49 2.89 -1.28 -4.34
CA GLN A 49 2.83 -2.70 -4.02
C GLN A 49 3.95 -3.01 -3.02
N ALA A 50 3.61 -3.72 -1.95
CA ALA A 50 4.54 -4.24 -0.97
C ALA A 50 4.41 -5.76 -0.94
N SER A 51 5.48 -6.45 -1.33
CA SER A 51 5.58 -7.91 -1.25
C SER A 51 5.93 -8.36 0.16
N HIS A 52 5.39 -9.50 0.61
CA HIS A 52 5.81 -10.13 1.87
C HIS A 52 6.95 -11.15 1.66
N THR A 53 7.99 -10.79 0.91
CA THR A 53 9.13 -11.68 0.59
C THR A 53 9.94 -12.13 1.80
N LEU A 54 9.90 -11.38 2.91
CA LEU A 54 10.60 -11.71 4.17
C LEU A 54 9.75 -12.57 5.13
N ARG A 55 8.56 -13.03 4.71
CA ARG A 55 7.62 -13.80 5.53
C ARG A 55 8.28 -14.96 6.28
N ASP A 56 9.07 -15.76 5.56
CA ASP A 56 9.68 -16.98 6.09
C ASP A 56 10.76 -16.66 7.13
N LEU A 57 11.44 -15.52 6.98
CA LEU A 57 12.44 -15.03 7.94
C LEU A 57 11.80 -14.46 9.21
N LEU A 58 10.61 -13.89 9.09
CA LEU A 58 9.94 -13.16 10.17
C LEU A 58 8.91 -13.99 10.95
N SER A 59 8.76 -15.29 10.64
CA SER A 59 7.75 -16.17 11.26
C SER A 59 6.36 -15.53 11.32
N SER A 60 5.96 -14.86 10.23
CA SER A 60 4.77 -14.01 10.21
C SER A 60 3.47 -14.84 10.23
N SER A 61 2.56 -14.50 11.13
CA SER A 61 1.20 -15.04 11.20
C SER A 61 0.20 -14.37 10.25
N ILE A 62 0.61 -13.31 9.55
CA ILE A 62 -0.27 -12.55 8.64
C ILE A 62 -0.57 -13.42 7.43
N ASP A 63 -1.82 -13.74 7.09
CA ASP A 63 -2.09 -14.66 5.96
C ASP A 63 -2.30 -13.94 4.60
N PHE A 64 -1.40 -13.02 4.23
CA PHE A 64 -1.46 -12.28 2.96
C PHE A 64 -0.14 -12.28 2.20
N ASP A 65 -0.19 -12.38 0.88
CA ASP A 65 1.00 -12.42 0.05
C ASP A 65 1.56 -11.01 -0.22
N GLY A 66 0.74 -9.96 -0.09
CA GLY A 66 1.19 -8.58 -0.29
C GLY A 66 0.23 -7.53 0.26
N ALA A 67 0.61 -6.26 0.15
CA ALA A 67 -0.29 -5.14 0.31
C ALA A 67 -0.19 -4.21 -0.91
N GLY A 68 -1.33 -3.82 -1.47
CA GLY A 68 -1.44 -2.75 -2.46
C GLY A 68 -2.01 -1.50 -1.83
N SER A 69 -1.66 -0.31 -2.29
CA SER A 69 -2.33 0.91 -1.83
C SER A 69 -2.41 1.98 -2.90
N PHE A 70 -3.45 2.80 -2.78
CA PHE A 70 -3.68 3.97 -3.63
C PHE A 70 -3.89 5.20 -2.78
N GLU A 71 -3.43 6.34 -3.26
CA GLU A 71 -3.70 7.66 -2.66
C GLU A 71 -4.49 8.52 -3.63
N PHE A 72 -5.54 9.15 -3.13
CA PHE A 72 -6.51 9.93 -3.89
C PHE A 72 -7.09 11.05 -3.02
N ARG A 73 -7.72 12.03 -3.65
CA ARG A 73 -8.20 13.25 -3.00
C ARG A 73 -9.39 13.00 -2.08
N ASP A 74 -10.40 12.28 -2.56
CA ASP A 74 -11.68 12.09 -1.87
C ASP A 74 -12.39 10.81 -2.33
N TYR A 75 -13.46 10.44 -1.61
CA TYR A 75 -14.21 9.22 -1.88
C TYR A 75 -14.93 9.25 -3.25
N ASP A 76 -15.35 10.44 -3.72
CA ASP A 76 -16.02 10.60 -5.01
C ASP A 76 -15.08 10.29 -6.18
N GLN A 77 -13.82 10.72 -6.09
CA GLN A 77 -12.78 10.36 -7.05
C GLN A 77 -12.58 8.84 -7.13
N PHE A 78 -12.59 8.17 -5.97
CA PHE A 78 -12.47 6.72 -5.91
C PHE A 78 -13.67 6.00 -6.56
N LEU A 79 -14.90 6.44 -6.28
CA LEU A 79 -16.10 5.89 -6.89
C LEU A 79 -16.15 6.10 -8.40
N ALA A 80 -15.73 7.28 -8.88
CA ALA A 80 -15.64 7.59 -10.30
C ALA A 80 -14.64 6.66 -11.01
N ALA A 81 -13.49 6.40 -10.38
CA ALA A 81 -12.49 5.49 -10.90
C ALA A 81 -13.04 4.05 -11.00
N LEU A 82 -13.67 3.56 -9.92
CA LEU A 82 -14.25 2.21 -9.89
C LEU A 82 -15.37 2.00 -10.92
N SER A 83 -16.08 3.07 -11.29
CA SER A 83 -17.15 3.03 -12.29
C SER A 83 -16.64 3.03 -13.74
N ASP A 84 -15.32 3.16 -13.94
CA ASP A 84 -14.71 3.16 -15.28
C ASP A 84 -14.87 1.79 -15.95
N PRO A 85 -15.44 1.71 -17.17
CA PRO A 85 -15.50 0.46 -17.92
C PRO A 85 -14.15 -0.24 -18.09
N TYR A 86 -13.03 0.50 -18.12
CA TYR A 86 -11.69 -0.08 -18.17
C TYR A 86 -11.36 -0.87 -16.90
N TYR A 87 -11.76 -0.37 -15.72
CA TYR A 87 -11.57 -1.09 -14.47
C TYR A 87 -12.31 -2.44 -14.53
N HIS A 88 -13.58 -2.45 -14.90
CA HIS A 88 -14.37 -3.68 -14.94
C HIS A 88 -13.93 -4.65 -16.04
N ASN A 89 -13.55 -4.16 -17.22
CA ASN A 89 -13.30 -5.00 -18.38
C ASN A 89 -11.85 -5.46 -18.51
N VAL A 90 -10.90 -4.78 -17.87
CA VAL A 90 -9.47 -5.07 -17.96
C VAL A 90 -8.93 -5.42 -16.57
N ILE A 91 -8.92 -4.46 -15.64
CA ILE A 91 -8.27 -4.61 -14.33
C ILE A 91 -8.94 -5.72 -13.51
N ALA A 92 -10.25 -5.65 -13.31
CA ALA A 92 -11.00 -6.61 -12.49
C ALA A 92 -10.98 -8.03 -13.08
N LYS A 93 -10.85 -8.17 -14.42
CA LYS A 93 -10.66 -9.48 -15.06
C LYS A 93 -9.25 -9.99 -14.85
N ASP A 94 -8.26 -9.12 -14.92
CA ASP A 94 -6.87 -9.47 -14.65
C ASP A 94 -6.66 -9.91 -13.19
N GLU A 95 -7.31 -9.24 -12.23
CA GLU A 95 -7.26 -9.63 -10.81
C GLU A 95 -7.64 -11.11 -10.59
N LEU A 96 -8.59 -11.66 -11.35
CA LEU A 96 -9.00 -13.07 -11.25
C LEU A 96 -7.89 -14.05 -11.65
N ASN A 97 -6.88 -13.59 -12.39
CA ASN A 97 -5.77 -14.43 -12.84
C ASN A 97 -4.77 -14.72 -11.71
N PHE A 98 -4.70 -13.89 -10.67
CA PHE A 98 -3.65 -14.00 -9.66
C PHE A 98 -4.08 -13.75 -8.21
N ILE A 99 -5.24 -13.14 -7.99
CA ILE A 99 -5.76 -12.82 -6.65
C ILE A 99 -6.82 -13.84 -6.22
N ASP A 100 -6.72 -14.32 -4.97
CA ASP A 100 -7.86 -14.93 -4.29
C ASP A 100 -8.77 -13.83 -3.74
N ARG A 101 -9.82 -13.50 -4.48
CA ARG A 101 -10.80 -12.46 -4.12
C ARG A 101 -11.59 -12.77 -2.85
N LYS A 102 -11.71 -14.03 -2.43
CA LYS A 102 -12.50 -14.38 -1.24
C LYS A 102 -11.74 -13.98 0.03
N THR A 103 -10.43 -14.18 0.01
CA THR A 103 -9.56 -13.96 1.16
C THR A 103 -8.96 -12.55 1.16
N THR A 104 -8.73 -11.98 -0.03
CA THR A 104 -8.19 -10.62 -0.19
C THR A 104 -9.08 -9.59 0.50
N GLN A 105 -8.45 -8.73 1.29
CA GLN A 105 -9.13 -7.68 2.05
C GLN A 105 -8.81 -6.31 1.45
N VAL A 106 -9.62 -5.89 0.49
CA VAL A 106 -9.65 -4.50 -0.02
C VAL A 106 -11.00 -3.90 0.35
N TRP A 107 -11.21 -3.65 1.64
CA TRP A 107 -12.48 -3.13 2.13
C TRP A 107 -12.40 -1.61 2.29
N PRO A 108 -13.52 -0.87 2.09
CA PRO A 108 -13.60 0.54 2.46
C PRO A 108 -13.15 0.87 3.88
N THR A 109 -13.14 -0.12 4.77
CA THR A 109 -12.67 0.02 6.15
C THR A 109 -11.19 0.32 6.29
N SER A 110 -10.36 0.03 5.28
CA SER A 110 -8.96 0.45 5.29
C SER A 110 -8.75 1.87 4.76
N MET A 111 -9.80 2.54 4.29
CA MET A 111 -9.70 3.93 3.85
C MET A 111 -9.53 4.85 5.05
N GLY A 112 -8.55 5.75 4.96
CA GLY A 112 -8.32 6.75 5.98
C GLY A 112 -7.50 7.92 5.47
N ILE A 113 -7.44 8.97 6.29
CA ILE A 113 -6.61 10.14 6.01
C ILE A 113 -5.13 9.73 6.15
N GLN A 114 -4.37 9.96 5.10
CA GLN A 114 -2.93 9.76 5.13
C GLN A 114 -2.23 10.98 5.73
N LYS A 115 -1.29 10.72 6.65
CA LYS A 115 -0.39 11.73 7.20
C LYS A 115 1.05 11.28 7.03
N ASN A 116 1.81 12.02 6.22
CA ASN A 116 3.23 11.76 6.02
C ASN A 116 4.04 12.67 6.96
N PHE A 117 4.56 12.09 8.05
CA PHE A 117 5.37 12.82 9.03
C PHE A 117 6.86 12.95 8.61
N VAL A 118 7.28 12.14 7.64
CA VAL A 118 8.60 12.21 7.01
C VAL A 118 8.41 12.12 5.50
N VAL A 119 8.97 13.06 4.75
CA VAL A 119 8.95 13.10 3.28
C VAL A 119 10.36 13.42 2.80
N ASP A 120 10.91 12.60 1.89
CA ASP A 120 12.28 12.74 1.37
C ASP A 120 13.35 12.86 2.46
N GLY A 121 13.19 12.08 3.54
CA GLY A 121 14.10 12.06 4.69
C GLY A 121 13.99 13.27 5.63
N LYS A 122 13.01 14.16 5.44
CA LYS A 122 12.81 15.35 6.27
C LYS A 122 11.51 15.26 7.06
N ALA A 123 11.56 15.66 8.33
CA ALA A 123 10.37 15.78 9.18
C ALA A 123 9.43 16.88 8.65
N THR A 124 8.13 16.62 8.68
CA THR A 124 7.09 17.60 8.31
C THR A 124 6.45 18.26 9.53
N ILE A 125 6.87 17.86 10.73
CA ILE A 125 6.39 18.34 12.03
C ILE A 125 7.58 18.78 12.88
N ASP A 126 7.32 19.56 13.93
CA ASP A 126 8.34 19.82 14.95
C ASP A 126 8.65 18.54 15.73
N THR A 127 9.94 18.19 15.79
CA THR A 127 10.46 17.02 16.50
C THR A 127 11.46 17.38 17.58
N SER A 128 11.57 18.66 17.97
CA SER A 128 12.53 19.15 18.96
C SER A 128 12.52 18.31 20.25
N GLN A 129 11.36 18.18 20.88
CA GLN A 129 11.18 17.37 22.09
C GLN A 129 11.62 15.90 21.91
N GLY A 130 11.20 15.25 20.82
CA GLY A 130 11.56 13.86 20.53
C GLY A 130 13.06 13.69 20.25
N SER A 131 13.69 14.69 19.65
CA SER A 131 15.13 14.68 19.37
C SER A 131 15.95 14.77 20.66
N ASP A 132 15.50 15.56 21.64
CA ASP A 132 16.18 15.66 22.93
C ASP A 132 16.03 14.37 23.75
N LEU A 133 14.84 13.77 23.76
CA LEU A 133 14.63 12.44 24.38
C LEU A 133 15.51 11.36 23.75
N LEU A 134 15.68 11.37 22.42
CA LEU A 134 16.56 10.40 21.75
C LEU A 134 18.02 10.56 22.16
N LYS A 135 18.53 11.81 22.25
CA LYS A 135 19.89 12.08 22.73
C LYS A 135 20.10 11.58 24.15
N GLU A 136 19.16 11.87 25.05
CA GLU A 136 19.20 11.39 26.43
C GLU A 136 19.24 9.86 26.50
N TRP A 137 18.44 9.18 25.68
CA TRP A 137 18.44 7.72 25.60
C TRP A 137 19.80 7.17 25.16
N ASP A 138 20.37 7.71 24.08
CA ASP A 138 21.66 7.27 23.55
C ASP A 138 22.82 7.51 24.53
N GLU A 139 22.73 8.56 25.35
CA GLU A 139 23.69 8.80 26.43
C GLU A 139 23.55 7.79 27.57
N ARG A 140 22.32 7.40 27.93
CA ARG A 140 22.07 6.36 28.95
C ARG A 140 22.51 4.99 28.47
N ALA A 141 22.16 4.61 27.24
CA ALA A 141 22.53 3.33 26.64
C ALA A 141 24.06 3.15 26.55
N ARG A 142 24.81 4.23 26.24
CA ARG A 142 26.29 4.22 26.24
C ARG A 142 26.91 4.04 27.64
N LYS A 143 26.18 4.40 28.70
CA LYS A 143 26.63 4.28 30.10
C LYS A 143 26.32 2.92 30.73
N GLY A 144 25.68 1.99 30.00
CA GLY A 144 25.56 0.58 30.39
C GLY A 144 24.62 0.28 31.56
N THR A 145 23.58 1.08 31.76
CA THR A 145 22.44 0.73 32.63
C THR A 145 21.31 0.12 31.84
#